data_AF-A0A7W1UJU4-F1
#
_entry.id   AF-A0A7W1UJU4-F1
#
_cell.length_a   1.000
_cell.length_b   1.000
_cell.length_c   1.000
_cell.angle_alpha   90.00
_cell.angle_beta   90.00
_cell.angle_gamma   90.00
#
_symmetry.space_group_name_H-M   'P 1'
#
loop_
_entity.id
_entity.type
_entity.pdbx_description
1 polymer ?
#
loop_
_entity_poly.entity_id
_entity_poly.type
_entity_poly.pdbx_seq_one_letter_code
_entity_poly.pdbx_strand_id
1 'polypeptide(L)'
;MLLYNLLDGPTHLDWGATLSAGAPVFGRPGDQMPLGYDAAGFALMGTVFLSDDLEWTVSERRRLLAHESIHVLQWDAIRQLVSFPVERAAVQHLPVLRHAGRYVDAGILAPGMMFLVASQIPYEKHPWEREAYRLTGR
;
A
#
# COMPACT_ATOMS: atom_id res chain seq x y z
N MET A 1 -10.10 10.94 -6.00
CA MET A 1 -10.68 11.02 -4.65
C MET A 1 -9.78 10.35 -3.60
N LEU A 2 -9.29 9.12 -3.82
CA LEU A 2 -8.34 8.45 -2.91
C LEU A 2 -7.03 9.23 -2.69
N LEU A 3 -6.40 9.71 -3.77
CA LEU A 3 -5.17 10.52 -3.71
C LEU A 3 -5.39 11.90 -3.04
N TYR A 4 -6.59 12.45 -3.15
CA TYR A 4 -6.94 13.74 -2.53
C TYR A 4 -7.07 13.58 -1.01
N ASN A 5 -7.78 12.56 -0.54
CA ASN A 5 -7.90 12.27 0.90
C ASN A 5 -6.57 11.83 1.53
N LEU A 6 -5.64 11.26 0.76
CA LEU A 6 -4.26 10.96 1.20
C LEU A 6 -3.44 12.23 1.50
N LEU A 7 -3.75 13.35 0.84
CA LEU A 7 -2.98 14.59 0.88
C LEU A 7 -3.66 15.72 1.70
N ASP A 8 -4.93 15.58 2.06
CA ASP A 8 -5.73 16.65 2.70
C ASP A 8 -5.57 16.73 4.24
N GLY A 9 -4.71 15.89 4.83
CA GLY A 9 -4.33 15.96 6.25
C GLY A 9 -2.85 16.28 6.42
N PRO A 10 -2.40 16.82 7.58
CA PRO A 10 -0.98 17.07 7.83
C PRO A 10 -0.22 15.75 7.94
N THR A 11 0.20 15.21 6.80
CA THR A 11 1.06 14.03 6.72
C THR A 11 2.52 14.44 6.83
N HIS A 12 3.32 13.64 7.51
CA HIS A 12 4.75 13.90 7.63
C HIS A 12 5.55 12.65 7.28
N LEU A 13 6.68 12.83 6.59
CA LEU A 13 7.55 11.71 6.23
C LEU A 13 8.42 11.33 7.43
N ASP A 14 8.30 10.08 7.89
CA ASP A 14 9.18 9.50 8.92
C ASP A 14 10.40 8.89 8.22
N TRP A 15 11.49 9.65 8.19
CA TRP A 15 12.75 9.22 7.56
C TRP A 15 13.34 7.96 8.20
N GLY A 16 13.24 7.82 9.52
CA GLY A 16 13.80 6.68 10.24
C GLY A 16 13.05 5.39 9.92
N ALA A 17 11.72 5.46 9.93
CA ALA A 17 10.87 4.35 9.51
C ALA A 17 11.03 4.06 8.02
N THR A 18 11.14 5.08 7.18
CA THR A 18 11.35 4.94 5.73
C THR A 18 12.60 4.12 5.40
N LEU A 19 13.73 4.46 6.03
CA LEU A 19 14.98 3.73 5.84
C LEU A 19 14.88 2.29 6.36
N SER A 20 14.17 2.08 7.46
CA SER A 20 14.02 0.75 8.07
C SER A 20 13.09 -0.16 7.26
N ALA A 21 12.03 0.40 6.66
CA ALA A 21 11.05 -0.31 5.87
C ALA A 21 11.48 -0.55 4.41
N GLY A 22 12.43 0.25 3.90
CA GLY A 22 12.79 0.22 2.48
C GLY A 22 11.71 0.81 1.57
N ALA A 23 10.76 1.55 2.14
CA ALA A 23 9.63 2.18 1.46
C ALA A 23 9.30 3.51 2.15
N PRO A 24 8.76 4.53 1.45
CA PRO A 24 8.31 5.75 2.09
C PRO A 24 7.28 5.46 3.20
N VAL A 25 7.48 6.02 4.39
CA VAL A 25 6.59 5.89 5.54
C VAL A 25 6.09 7.26 5.96
N PHE A 26 4.78 7.46 5.92
CA PHE A 26 4.16 8.70 6.37
C PHE A 26 3.39 8.49 7.66
N GLY A 27 3.63 9.36 8.65
CA GLY A 27 2.75 9.52 9.80
C GLY A 27 1.55 10.38 9.42
N ARG A 28 0.37 9.98 9.87
CA ARG A 28 -0.87 10.72 9.68
C ARG A 28 -1.59 10.89 11.03
N PRO A 29 -1.95 12.12 11.42
CA PRO A 29 -2.86 12.35 12.53
C PRO A 29 -4.29 11.95 12.13
N GLY A 30 -4.99 11.32 13.05
CA GLY A 30 -6.28 10.64 12.87
C GLY A 30 -6.16 9.12 13.04
N ASP A 31 -7.20 8.53 13.62
CA ASP A 31 -7.46 7.08 13.66
C ASP A 31 -8.11 6.57 12.36
N GLN A 32 -8.63 7.48 11.53
CA GLN A 32 -9.31 7.14 10.28
C GLN A 32 -8.36 7.20 9.07
N MET A 33 -8.08 6.03 8.53
CA MET A 33 -7.39 5.90 7.25
C MET A 33 -8.38 6.11 6.09
N PRO A 34 -7.90 6.60 4.93
CA PRO A 34 -8.75 6.69 3.75
C PRO A 34 -9.31 5.30 3.47
N LEU A 35 -10.65 5.19 3.46
CA LEU A 35 -11.51 3.99 3.31
C LEU A 35 -12.36 3.61 4.55
N GLY A 36 -12.29 4.37 5.65
CA GLY A 36 -13.24 4.19 6.77
C GLY A 36 -13.06 2.89 7.55
N TYR A 37 -11.89 2.25 7.42
CA TYR A 37 -11.45 1.18 8.29
C TYR A 37 -10.71 1.80 9.47
N ASP A 38 -11.06 1.37 10.69
CA ASP A 38 -10.25 1.62 11.88
C ASP A 38 -8.96 0.81 11.74
N ALA A 39 -7.99 1.41 11.05
CA ALA A 39 -6.72 0.79 10.73
C ALA A 39 -5.59 1.66 11.29
N ALA A 40 -4.76 1.05 12.13
CA ALA A 40 -3.59 1.72 12.68
C ALA A 40 -2.51 2.05 11.65
N GLY A 41 -2.56 1.39 10.50
CA GLY A 41 -1.69 1.62 9.36
C GLY A 41 -2.23 0.93 8.12
N PHE A 42 -1.69 1.28 6.96
CA PHE A 42 -1.94 0.59 5.70
C PHE A 42 -0.80 0.82 4.71
N ALA A 43 -0.60 -0.11 3.78
CA ALA A 43 0.30 0.05 2.64
C ALA A 43 -0.46 0.22 1.32
N LEU A 44 -0.06 1.23 0.55
CA LEU A 44 -0.65 1.52 -0.76
C LEU A 44 0.41 2.07 -1.71
N MET A 45 0.47 1.52 -2.93
CA MET A 45 1.36 1.98 -4.01
C MET A 45 2.82 2.15 -3.56
N GLY A 46 3.34 1.16 -2.82
CA GLY A 46 4.71 1.15 -2.34
C GLY A 46 5.01 2.12 -1.19
N THR A 47 3.97 2.67 -0.55
CA THR A 47 4.08 3.60 0.58
C THR A 47 3.33 3.04 1.78
N VAL A 48 3.89 3.24 2.97
CA VAL A 48 3.25 2.89 4.24
C VAL A 48 2.72 4.15 4.90
N PHE A 49 1.52 4.07 5.46
CA PHE A 49 0.90 5.10 6.26
C PHE A 49 0.64 4.55 7.66
N LEU A 50 1.03 5.29 8.70
CA LEU A 50 0.83 4.93 10.10
C LEU A 50 0.03 6.02 10.80
N SER A 51 -0.87 5.62 11.69
CA SER A 51 -1.58 6.55 12.57
C SER A 51 -0.66 7.05 13.67
N ASP A 52 -0.62 8.36 13.88
CA ASP A 52 0.14 9.01 14.95
C ASP A 52 -0.66 9.13 16.26
N ASP A 53 -1.99 8.95 16.21
CA ASP A 53 -2.90 9.26 17.33
C ASP A 53 -3.04 8.14 18.36
N LEU A 54 -2.38 7.02 18.11
CA LEU A 54 -2.45 5.84 18.93
C LEU A 54 -1.24 5.78 19.88
N GLU A 55 -1.46 5.43 21.14
CA GLU A 55 -0.38 5.25 22.11
C GLU A 55 0.30 3.88 21.92
N TRP A 56 1.21 3.77 20.95
CA TRP A 56 1.96 2.54 20.68
C TRP A 56 3.23 2.45 21.53
N THR A 57 3.51 1.27 22.08
CA THR A 57 4.88 0.96 22.50
C THR A 57 5.80 0.90 21.27
N VAL A 58 7.10 1.14 21.48
CA VAL A 58 8.11 1.03 20.41
C VAL A 58 8.06 -0.36 19.73
N SER A 59 7.77 -1.41 20.50
CA SER A 59 7.69 -2.78 19.95
C SER A 59 6.49 -2.97 19.04
N GLU A 60 5.33 -2.45 19.42
CA GLU A 60 4.11 -2.55 18.62
C GLU A 60 4.26 -1.74 17.34
N ARG A 61 4.83 -0.52 17.42
CA ARG A 61 5.04 0.33 16.24
C ARG A 61 5.97 -0.35 15.24
N ARG A 62 7.06 -0.96 15.72
CA ARG A 62 7.99 -1.72 14.86
C ARG A 62 7.31 -2.92 14.21
N ARG A 63 6.45 -3.62 14.95
CA ARG A 63 5.70 -4.76 14.43
C ARG A 63 4.70 -4.35 13.35
N LEU A 64 3.94 -3.29 13.58
CA LEU A 64 3.02 -2.73 12.60
C LEU A 64 3.78 -2.29 11.35
N LEU A 65 4.90 -1.57 11.52
CA LEU A 65 5.74 -1.17 10.39
C LEU A 65 6.22 -2.38 9.58
N ALA A 66 6.67 -3.45 10.24
CA ALA A 66 7.05 -4.68 9.57
C ALA A 66 5.88 -5.35 8.83
N HIS A 67 4.67 -5.32 9.40
CA HIS A 67 3.45 -5.85 8.80
C HIS A 67 3.11 -5.10 7.52
N GLU A 68 3.06 -3.76 7.59
CA GLU A 68 2.79 -2.93 6.41
C GLU A 68 3.90 -3.00 5.35
N SER A 69 5.15 -3.21 5.76
CA SER A 69 6.25 -3.41 4.81
C SER A 69 6.09 -4.71 4.01
N ILE A 70 5.50 -5.75 4.58
CA ILE A 70 5.17 -6.97 3.83
C ILE A 70 4.10 -6.69 2.79
N HIS A 71 3.10 -5.88 3.12
CA HIS A 71 2.10 -5.48 2.13
C HIS A 71 2.73 -4.72 0.97
N VAL A 72 3.73 -3.86 1.20
CA VAL A 72 4.51 -3.24 0.12
C VAL A 72 5.13 -4.30 -0.80
N LEU A 73 5.78 -5.32 -0.22
CA LEU A 73 6.38 -6.41 -1.00
C LEU A 73 5.35 -7.25 -1.76
N GLN A 74 4.20 -7.53 -1.15
CA GLN A 74 3.09 -8.24 -1.80
C GLN A 74 2.53 -7.43 -2.98
N TRP A 75 2.37 -6.11 -2.81
CA TRP A 75 1.97 -5.21 -3.88
C TRP A 75 2.97 -5.20 -5.04
N ASP A 76 4.26 -5.13 -4.74
CA ASP A 76 5.30 -5.17 -5.76
C ASP A 76 5.31 -6.51 -6.51
N ALA A 77 5.11 -7.62 -5.81
CA ALA A 77 5.00 -8.94 -6.45
C ALA A 77 3.80 -9.01 -7.40
N ILE A 78 2.60 -8.59 -6.95
CA ILE A 78 1.39 -8.58 -7.79
C ILE A 78 1.56 -7.64 -8.98
N ARG A 79 2.15 -6.47 -8.77
CA ARG A 79 2.44 -5.53 -9.85
C ARG A 79 3.37 -6.16 -10.88
N GLN A 80 4.52 -6.68 -10.47
CA GLN A 80 5.52 -7.19 -11.41
C GLN A 80 5.06 -8.45 -12.14
N LEU A 81 4.36 -9.36 -11.44
CA LEU A 81 3.98 -10.66 -11.99
C LEU A 81 2.66 -10.61 -12.76
N VAL A 82 1.75 -9.72 -12.40
CA VAL A 82 0.37 -9.71 -12.92
C VAL A 82 0.03 -8.40 -13.60
N SER A 83 0.07 -7.28 -12.87
CA SER A 83 -0.51 -6.04 -13.39
C SER A 83 0.34 -5.45 -14.52
N PHE A 84 1.66 -5.41 -14.35
CA PHE A 84 2.58 -4.74 -15.26
C PHE A 84 2.62 -5.38 -16.65
N PRO A 85 2.69 -6.72 -16.81
CA PRO A 85 2.58 -7.34 -18.13
C PRO A 85 1.26 -7.00 -18.85
N VAL A 86 0.15 -7.00 -18.10
CA VAL A 86 -1.18 -6.72 -18.66
C VAL A 86 -1.32 -5.24 -19.04
N GLU A 87 -0.90 -4.32 -18.18
CA GLU A 87 -0.88 -2.88 -18.45
C GLU A 87 0.00 -2.57 -19.66
N ARG A 88 1.18 -3.17 -19.73
CA ARG A 88 2.11 -2.98 -20.86
C ARG A 88 1.54 -3.50 -22.17
N ALA A 89 0.87 -4.66 -22.16
CA ALA A 89 0.18 -5.17 -23.33
C ALA A 89 -0.95 -4.24 -23.78
N ALA A 90 -1.80 -3.78 -22.85
CA ALA A 90 -2.90 -2.87 -23.14
C ALA A 90 -2.42 -1.52 -23.72
N VAL A 91 -1.37 -0.94 -23.13
CA VAL A 91 -0.80 0.35 -23.55
C VAL A 91 -0.22 0.31 -24.97
N GLN A 92 0.25 -0.86 -25.45
CA GLN A 92 0.78 -0.99 -26.80
C GLN A 92 -0.27 -0.75 -27.90
N HIS A 93 -1.56 -0.94 -27.58
CA HIS A 93 -2.67 -0.74 -28.53
C HIS A 93 -3.10 0.72 -28.68
N LEU A 94 -2.59 1.63 -27.84
CA LEU A 94 -2.94 3.05 -27.84
C LEU A 94 -1.71 3.90 -28.19
N PRO A 95 -1.60 4.47 -29.41
CA PRO A 95 -0.37 5.10 -29.91
C PRO A 95 0.20 6.20 -29.02
N VAL A 96 -0.68 7.02 -28.42
CA VAL A 96 -0.31 8.10 -27.49
C VAL A 96 0.27 7.52 -26.19
N LEU A 97 -0.40 6.51 -25.64
CA LEU A 97 0.06 5.86 -24.41
C LEU A 97 1.30 5.02 -24.63
N ARG A 98 1.51 4.45 -25.82
CA ARG A 98 2.72 3.70 -26.16
C ARG A 98 3.99 4.54 -26.06
N HIS A 99 3.90 5.84 -26.39
CA HIS A 99 5.05 6.75 -26.24
C HIS A 99 5.27 7.13 -24.78
N ALA A 100 4.20 7.52 -24.06
CA ALA A 100 4.27 7.87 -22.64
C ALA A 100 4.68 6.68 -21.75
N GLY A 101 4.19 5.49 -22.06
CA GLY A 101 4.40 4.23 -21.35
C GLY A 101 5.83 3.70 -21.39
N ARG A 102 6.73 4.36 -22.15
CA ARG A 102 8.18 4.12 -22.05
C ARG A 102 8.81 4.81 -20.84
N TYR A 103 8.16 5.84 -20.32
CA TYR A 103 8.67 6.70 -19.25
C TYR A 103 7.80 6.66 -18.00
N VAL A 104 6.51 6.36 -18.16
CA VAL A 104 5.53 6.37 -17.07
C VAL A 104 4.84 5.02 -17.01
N ASP A 105 4.97 4.36 -15.87
CA ASP A 105 4.05 3.27 -15.51
C ASP A 105 2.89 3.87 -14.72
N ALA A 106 1.67 3.62 -15.20
CA ALA A 106 0.45 4.11 -14.56
C ALA A 106 0.19 3.39 -13.23
N GLY A 107 0.54 2.10 -13.13
CA GLY A 107 0.34 1.29 -11.93
C GLY A 107 -1.09 1.30 -11.38
N ILE A 108 -2.10 1.40 -12.25
CA ILE A 108 -3.53 1.55 -11.86
C ILE A 108 -4.20 0.18 -11.73
N LEU A 109 -3.76 -0.79 -12.53
CA LEU A 109 -4.40 -2.10 -12.60
C LEU A 109 -4.17 -2.90 -11.33
N ALA A 110 -2.98 -2.86 -10.75
CA ALA A 110 -2.68 -3.51 -9.47
C ALA A 110 -3.66 -3.10 -8.37
N PRO A 111 -3.78 -1.79 -8.01
CA PRO A 111 -4.70 -1.35 -6.96
C PRO A 111 -6.16 -1.67 -7.28
N GLY A 112 -6.57 -1.55 -8.55
CA GLY A 112 -7.92 -1.94 -8.99
C GLY A 112 -8.21 -3.43 -8.78
N MET A 113 -7.31 -4.31 -9.21
CA MET A 113 -7.48 -5.77 -9.06
C MET A 113 -7.55 -6.20 -7.60
N MET A 114 -6.64 -5.68 -6.77
CA MET A 114 -6.63 -6.02 -5.35
C MET A 114 -7.85 -5.48 -4.60
N PHE A 115 -8.33 -4.27 -4.93
CA PHE A 115 -9.60 -3.79 -4.41
C PHE A 115 -10.76 -4.72 -4.78
N LEU A 116 -10.82 -5.16 -6.05
CA LEU A 116 -11.83 -6.09 -6.50
C LEU A 116 -11.74 -7.42 -5.74
N VAL A 117 -10.56 -8.04 -5.63
CA VAL A 117 -10.38 -9.31 -4.90
C VAL A 117 -10.70 -9.16 -3.43
N ALA A 118 -10.19 -8.11 -2.77
CA ALA A 118 -10.42 -7.84 -1.36
C ALA A 118 -11.92 -7.64 -1.04
N SER A 119 -12.67 -7.01 -1.95
CA SER A 119 -14.11 -6.81 -1.78
C SER A 119 -14.93 -8.11 -1.78
N GLN A 120 -14.38 -9.21 -2.31
CA GLN A 120 -15.06 -10.51 -2.38
C GLN A 120 -14.78 -11.41 -1.17
N ILE A 121 -13.82 -11.04 -0.31
CA ILE A 121 -13.36 -11.87 0.80
C ILE A 121 -13.50 -11.04 2.09
N PRO A 122 -14.16 -11.56 3.15
CA PRO A 122 -14.14 -10.90 4.45
C PRO A 122 -12.70 -10.66 4.93
N TYR A 123 -12.45 -9.52 5.57
CA TYR A 123 -11.10 -9.10 5.97
C TYR A 123 -10.35 -10.17 6.78
N GLU A 124 -11.03 -10.82 7.72
CA GLU A 124 -10.46 -11.85 8.60
C GLU A 124 -10.00 -13.11 7.84
N LYS A 125 -10.44 -13.24 6.59
CA LYS A 125 -10.12 -14.37 5.71
C LYS A 125 -9.12 -13.99 4.60
N HIS A 126 -8.64 -12.76 4.58
CA HIS A 126 -7.65 -12.31 3.60
C HIS A 126 -6.36 -13.13 3.74
N PRO A 127 -5.95 -13.87 2.70
CA PRO A 127 -4.75 -14.70 2.78
C PRO A 127 -3.47 -13.86 2.94
N TRP A 128 -3.44 -12.66 2.37
CA TRP A 128 -2.31 -11.73 2.48
C TRP A 128 -2.14 -11.17 3.90
N GLU A 129 -3.23 -10.88 4.62
CA GLU A 129 -3.18 -10.51 6.05
C GLU A 129 -2.59 -11.64 6.89
N ARG A 130 -3.03 -12.88 6.64
CA ARG A 130 -2.50 -14.07 7.34
C ARG A 130 -1.02 -14.28 7.10
N GLU A 131 -0.55 -14.05 5.88
CA GLU A 131 0.87 -14.10 5.56
C GLU A 131 1.66 -13.02 6.30
N ALA A 132 1.20 -11.76 6.25
CA ALA A 132 1.85 -10.64 6.91
C ALA A 132 1.97 -10.84 8.43
N TYR A 133 0.90 -11.35 9.07
CA TYR A 133 0.94 -11.70 10.49
C TYR A 133 1.91 -12.84 10.81
N ARG A 134 1.94 -13.90 10.00
CA ARG A 134 2.88 -15.03 10.21
C ARG A 134 4.34 -14.58 10.10
N LEU A 135 4.67 -13.76 9.11
CA LEU A 135 6.02 -13.27 8.89
C LEU A 135 6.48 -12.25 9.94
N THR A 136 5.54 -11.60 10.63
CA THR A 136 5.81 -10.68 11.76
C THR A 136 5.56 -11.29 13.14
N GLY A 137 5.40 -12.63 13.19
CA GLY A 137 5.37 -13.40 14.44
C GLY A 137 4.09 -13.26 15.25
N ARG A 138 2.94 -13.03 14.60
CA ARG A 138 1.59 -12.99 15.23
C ARG A 138 0.82 -14.29 15.01
#